data_AF-A0A0Q8MUL9-F1
#
_entry.id   AF-A0A0Q8MUL9-F1
#
_cell.length_a   1.000
_cell.length_b   1.000
_cell.length_c   1.000
_cell.angle_alpha   90.00
_cell.angle_beta   90.00
_cell.angle_gamma   90.00
#
_symmetry.space_group_name_H-M   'P 1'
#
loop_
_entity.id
_entity.type
_entity.pdbx_description
1 polymer ?
#
loop_
_entity_poly.entity_id
_entity_poly.type
_entity_poly.pdbx_seq_one_letter_code
_entity_poly.pdbx_strand_id
1 'polypeptide(L)'
;MTGAIALRSARKVTIHCPISAETLKRLAGGDLEAIERDDAAAAILAVIRASDQLGDFDLYRGVFEVSFGLEGFTSTERANPTSGQPGERTLSPTAIISTYVDAAVSDPEFAKVIDALVLAHPWETPVIEVSAPIQLVCDTAAGL
;
A
#
# COMPACT_ATOMS: atom_id res chain seq x y z
N MET A 1 11.77 32.14 -6.49
CA MET A 1 12.57 31.10 -5.84
C MET A 1 12.63 29.94 -6.82
N THR A 2 13.82 29.58 -7.30
CA THR A 2 13.98 28.47 -8.23
C THR A 2 14.26 27.23 -7.39
N GLY A 3 13.30 26.31 -7.29
CA GLY A 3 13.49 25.03 -6.60
C GLY A 3 14.62 24.25 -7.25
N ALA A 4 15.51 23.67 -6.44
CA ALA A 4 16.51 22.74 -6.94
C ALA A 4 15.86 21.36 -7.06
N ILE A 5 15.84 20.82 -8.27
CA ILE A 5 15.41 19.44 -8.51
C ILE A 5 16.43 18.51 -7.87
N ALA A 6 16.00 17.62 -6.98
CA ALA A 6 16.83 16.55 -6.44
C ALA A 6 16.33 15.18 -6.89
N LEU A 7 17.28 14.25 -6.99
CA LEU A 7 17.02 12.84 -7.15
C LEU A 7 17.09 12.16 -5.79
N ARG A 8 16.04 11.44 -5.43
CA ARG A 8 16.00 10.61 -4.23
C ARG A 8 15.93 9.15 -4.60
N SER A 9 16.78 8.34 -3.99
CA SER A 9 16.75 6.89 -4.14
C SER A 9 15.71 6.30 -3.19
N ALA A 10 14.73 5.55 -3.71
CA ALA A 10 13.65 4.98 -2.92
C ALA A 10 13.29 3.58 -3.43
N ARG A 11 12.72 2.72 -2.57
CA ARG A 11 12.06 1.48 -2.97
C ARG A 11 10.55 1.74 -3.02
N LYS A 12 9.87 1.32 -4.08
CA LYS A 12 8.40 1.31 -4.14
C LYS A 12 7.90 0.09 -3.36
N VAL A 13 6.94 0.31 -2.47
CA VAL A 13 6.22 -0.75 -1.75
C VAL A 13 4.78 -0.74 -2.27
N THR A 14 4.33 -1.86 -2.84
CA THR A 14 2.97 -2.02 -3.38
C THR A 14 2.25 -3.11 -2.61
N ILE A 15 1.13 -2.76 -1.98
CA ILE A 15 0.29 -3.65 -1.18
C ILE A 15 -1.00 -3.93 -1.95
N HIS A 16 -1.27 -5.21 -2.23
CA HIS A 16 -2.52 -5.66 -2.82
C HIS A 16 -3.50 -6.03 -1.71
N CYS A 17 -4.42 -5.13 -1.40
CA CYS A 17 -5.36 -5.27 -0.28
C CYS A 17 -6.77 -5.55 -0.82
N PRO A 18 -7.46 -6.64 -0.39
CA PRO A 18 -8.85 -6.83 -0.75
C PRO A 18 -9.71 -5.70 -0.17
N ILE A 19 -10.74 -5.30 -0.91
CA ILE A 19 -11.77 -4.35 -0.42
C ILE A 19 -13.15 -4.93 -0.68
N SER A 20 -14.15 -4.44 0.04
CA SER A 20 -15.52 -4.86 -0.22
C SER A 20 -16.03 -4.38 -1.58
N ALA A 21 -16.99 -5.10 -2.17
CA ALA A 21 -17.64 -4.68 -3.41
C ALA A 21 -18.40 -3.33 -3.23
N GLU A 22 -18.91 -3.07 -2.03
CA GLU A 22 -19.55 -1.80 -1.68
C GLU A 22 -18.53 -0.65 -1.65
N THR A 23 -17.34 -0.89 -1.11
CA THR A 23 -16.22 0.05 -1.13
C THR A 23 -15.85 0.41 -2.57
N LEU A 24 -15.64 -0.61 -3.43
CA LEU A 24 -15.34 -0.38 -4.85
C LEU A 24 -16.44 0.44 -5.55
N LYS A 25 -17.71 0.12 -5.28
CA LYS A 25 -18.86 0.83 -5.87
C LYS A 25 -18.88 2.31 -5.47
N ARG A 26 -18.61 2.63 -4.20
CA ARG A 26 -18.54 4.00 -3.70
C ARG A 26 -17.40 4.79 -4.32
N LEU A 27 -16.22 4.17 -4.41
CA LEU A 27 -15.04 4.76 -5.05
C LEU A 27 -15.30 5.05 -6.54
N ALA A 28 -15.91 4.10 -7.25
CA ALA A 28 -16.32 4.31 -8.65
C ALA A 28 -17.38 5.41 -8.80
N GLY A 29 -18.17 5.67 -7.75
CA GLY A 29 -19.12 6.79 -7.66
C GLY A 29 -18.50 8.13 -7.25
N GLY A 30 -17.19 8.19 -6.99
CA GLY A 30 -16.48 9.41 -6.60
C GLY A 30 -16.40 9.68 -5.09
N ASP A 31 -16.90 8.77 -4.23
CA ASP A 31 -16.71 8.85 -2.77
C ASP A 31 -15.33 8.30 -2.41
N LEU A 32 -14.31 9.15 -2.57
CA LEU A 32 -12.90 8.78 -2.33
C LEU A 32 -12.64 8.38 -0.87
N GLU A 33 -13.37 8.97 0.08
CA GLU A 33 -13.24 8.63 1.51
C GLU A 33 -13.75 7.23 1.83
N ALA A 34 -14.44 6.55 0.91
CA ALA A 34 -14.87 5.17 1.13
C ALA A 34 -13.70 4.22 1.40
N ILE A 35 -12.49 4.52 0.87
CA ILE A 35 -11.29 3.71 1.15
C ILE A 35 -10.90 3.74 2.64
N GLU A 36 -11.13 4.86 3.33
CA GLU A 36 -10.83 5.02 4.76
C GLU A 36 -11.83 4.30 5.66
N ARG A 37 -12.97 3.87 5.10
CA ARG A 37 -14.07 3.22 5.82
C ARG A 37 -14.08 1.71 5.60
N ASP A 38 -13.24 1.20 4.71
CA ASP A 38 -13.03 -0.23 4.51
C ASP A 38 -12.00 -0.73 5.52
N ASP A 39 -12.39 -1.65 6.40
CA ASP A 39 -11.55 -2.07 7.54
C ASP A 39 -10.15 -2.55 7.11
N ALA A 40 -10.08 -3.29 6.00
CA ALA A 40 -8.82 -3.84 5.50
C ALA A 40 -7.91 -2.72 4.95
N ALA A 41 -8.44 -1.87 4.07
CA ALA A 41 -7.66 -0.76 3.52
C ALA A 41 -7.28 0.25 4.61
N ALA A 42 -8.21 0.60 5.51
CA ALA A 42 -7.97 1.52 6.61
C ALA A 42 -6.85 1.03 7.55
N ALA A 43 -6.76 -0.28 7.83
CA ALA A 43 -5.68 -0.85 8.61
C ALA A 43 -4.31 -0.65 7.94
N ILE A 44 -4.20 -0.88 6.64
CA ILE A 44 -2.96 -0.64 5.88
C ILE A 44 -2.60 0.85 5.84
N LEU A 45 -3.58 1.72 5.58
CA LEU A 45 -3.37 3.17 5.58
C LEU A 45 -2.94 3.69 6.96
N ALA A 46 -3.44 3.11 8.04
CA ALA A 46 -3.00 3.43 9.39
C ALA A 46 -1.53 3.08 9.63
N VAL A 47 -1.06 1.92 9.15
CA VAL A 47 0.37 1.55 9.23
C VAL A 47 1.24 2.53 8.45
N ILE A 48 0.85 2.91 7.24
CA ILE A 48 1.57 3.89 6.42
C ILE A 48 1.69 5.23 7.15
N ARG A 49 0.60 5.72 7.74
CA ARG A 49 0.57 7.00 8.47
C ARG A 49 1.35 6.99 9.78
N ALA A 50 1.41 5.83 10.44
CA ALA A 50 2.11 5.68 11.72
C ALA A 50 3.62 5.50 11.55
N SER A 51 4.09 5.09 10.37
CA SER A 51 5.51 4.92 10.06
C SER A 51 6.18 6.26 9.75
N ASP A 52 7.38 6.44 10.28
CA ASP A 52 8.30 7.52 9.92
C ASP A 52 9.15 7.20 8.68
N GLN A 53 9.04 5.98 8.13
CA GLN A 53 9.75 5.56 6.92
C GLN A 53 8.85 5.47 5.67
N LEU A 54 7.58 5.09 5.82
CA LEU A 54 6.66 4.92 4.69
C LEU A 54 6.08 6.27 4.25
N GLY A 55 6.30 6.60 2.98
CA GLY A 55 5.74 7.80 2.38
C GLY A 55 6.25 9.08 3.03
N ASP A 56 7.45 9.07 3.60
CA ASP A 56 8.11 10.26 4.11
C ASP A 56 8.82 10.99 2.99
N PHE A 57 8.38 12.22 2.69
CA PHE A 57 8.93 13.15 1.71
C PHE A 57 9.23 14.50 2.37
N ASP A 58 9.70 14.47 3.62
CA ASP A 58 10.03 15.62 4.48
C ASP A 58 8.81 16.49 4.82
N LEU A 59 8.30 17.26 3.85
CA LEU A 59 7.11 18.10 4.01
C LEU A 59 5.80 17.31 4.10
N TYR A 60 5.80 16.11 3.52
CA TYR A 60 4.63 15.24 3.49
C TYR A 60 5.01 13.90 4.09
N ARG A 61 4.15 13.39 4.97
CA ARG A 61 4.31 12.09 5.62
C ARG A 61 3.11 11.22 5.34
N GLY A 62 3.33 9.90 5.35
CA GLY A 62 2.29 8.93 5.02
C GLY A 62 1.76 9.12 3.60
N VAL A 63 2.62 9.54 2.66
CA VAL A 63 2.26 9.66 1.24
C VAL A 63 1.98 8.27 0.66
N PHE A 64 0.82 8.11 0.05
CA PHE A 64 0.45 6.90 -0.68
C PHE A 64 -0.36 7.24 -1.92
N GLU A 65 -0.39 6.30 -2.85
CA GLU A 65 -1.27 6.24 -4.01
C GLU A 65 -2.20 5.05 -3.86
N VAL A 66 -3.45 5.18 -4.29
CA VAL A 66 -4.39 4.05 -4.38
C VAL A 66 -4.86 3.93 -5.82
N SER A 67 -4.74 2.72 -6.36
CA SER A 67 -5.41 2.32 -7.59
C SER A 67 -6.31 1.12 -7.31
N PHE A 68 -7.20 0.79 -8.26
CA PHE A 68 -8.20 -0.27 -8.07
C PHE A 68 -8.12 -1.29 -9.19
N GLY A 69 -8.29 -2.56 -8.83
CA GLY A 69 -8.24 -3.67 -9.76
C GLY A 69 -9.10 -4.85 -9.30
N LEU A 70 -8.90 -5.97 -9.99
CA LEU A 70 -9.50 -7.25 -9.67
C LEU A 70 -8.39 -8.29 -9.59
N GLU A 71 -8.38 -9.07 -8.51
CA GLU A 71 -7.51 -10.23 -8.39
C GLU A 71 -8.32 -11.52 -8.51
N GLY A 72 -7.78 -12.47 -9.28
CA GLY A 72 -8.40 -13.75 -9.52
C GLY A 72 -7.58 -14.89 -8.95
N PHE A 73 -8.21 -15.76 -8.18
CA PHE A 73 -7.54 -16.91 -7.56
C PHE A 73 -8.49 -18.09 -7.36
N THR A 74 -7.91 -19.26 -7.11
CA THR A 74 -8.60 -20.46 -6.62
C THR A 74 -7.88 -20.90 -5.35
N SER A 75 -8.53 -20.76 -4.20
CA SER A 75 -7.95 -21.18 -2.93
C SER A 75 -7.91 -22.70 -2.83
N THR A 76 -6.86 -23.23 -2.22
CA THR A 76 -6.80 -24.67 -1.89
C THR A 76 -7.61 -24.97 -0.63
N GLU A 77 -7.93 -26.25 -0.37
CA GLU A 77 -8.62 -26.68 0.85
C GLU A 77 -7.88 -26.33 2.16
N ARG A 78 -6.59 -25.99 2.08
CA ARG A 78 -5.78 -25.59 3.24
C ARG A 78 -5.85 -24.10 3.55
N ALA A 79 -6.47 -23.29 2.69
CA ALA A 79 -6.59 -21.85 2.89
C ALA A 79 -7.90 -21.49 3.60
N ASN A 80 -7.86 -20.42 4.38
CA ASN A 80 -9.02 -19.78 4.99
C ASN A 80 -9.18 -18.36 4.38
N PRO A 81 -9.63 -18.27 3.12
CA PRO A 81 -9.62 -17.01 2.39
C PRO A 81 -10.63 -16.02 2.96
N THR A 82 -10.26 -14.73 2.97
CA THR A 82 -11.17 -13.63 3.36
C THR A 82 -12.37 -13.50 2.41
N SER A 83 -12.24 -14.00 1.18
CA SER A 83 -13.31 -13.99 0.16
C SER A 83 -13.29 -15.26 -0.68
N GLY A 84 -14.48 -15.76 -1.04
CA GLY A 84 -14.64 -16.96 -1.85
C GLY A 84 -14.74 -18.25 -1.04
N GLN A 85 -14.72 -19.39 -1.73
CA GLN A 85 -14.75 -20.73 -1.12
C GLN A 85 -13.57 -21.57 -1.64
N PRO A 86 -12.98 -22.45 -0.81
CA PRO A 86 -11.95 -23.39 -1.26
C PRO A 86 -12.37 -24.20 -2.49
N GLY A 87 -11.48 -24.30 -3.47
CA GLY A 87 -11.71 -25.01 -4.73
C GLY A 87 -12.49 -24.21 -5.79
N GLU A 88 -13.09 -23.07 -5.43
CA GLU A 88 -13.83 -22.23 -6.37
C GLU A 88 -12.96 -21.09 -6.93
N ARG A 89 -13.18 -20.76 -8.20
CA ARG A 89 -12.58 -19.57 -8.80
C ARG A 89 -13.27 -18.32 -8.24
N THR A 90 -12.49 -17.43 -7.65
CA THR A 90 -12.95 -16.18 -7.04
C THR A 90 -12.33 -14.99 -7.75
N LEU A 91 -13.11 -13.90 -7.88
CA LEU A 91 -12.61 -12.58 -8.25
C LEU A 91 -12.85 -11.65 -7.05
N SER A 92 -11.80 -11.02 -6.56
CA SER A 92 -11.84 -10.07 -5.45
C SER A 92 -11.59 -8.65 -5.94
N PRO A 93 -12.45 -7.67 -5.59
CA PRO A 93 -12.08 -6.27 -5.64
C PRO A 93 -10.83 -6.03 -4.80
N THR A 94 -9.85 -5.32 -5.36
CA THR A 94 -8.57 -5.05 -4.70
C THR A 94 -8.22 -3.57 -4.82
N ALA A 95 -7.84 -2.96 -3.69
CA ALA A 95 -7.10 -1.72 -3.65
C ALA A 95 -5.60 -2.01 -3.73
N ILE A 96 -4.94 -1.42 -4.72
CA ILE A 96 -3.49 -1.51 -4.90
C ILE A 96 -2.90 -0.23 -4.32
N ILE A 97 -2.40 -0.34 -3.10
CA ILE A 97 -1.89 0.78 -2.31
C ILE A 97 -0.39 0.84 -2.50
N SER A 98 0.13 1.95 -3.01
CA SER A 98 1.54 2.15 -3.27
C SER A 98 2.11 3.25 -2.38
N THR A 99 3.31 3.03 -1.85
CA THR A 99 4.08 4.06 -1.14
C THR A 99 5.57 3.87 -1.42
N TYR A 100 6.40 4.74 -0.83
CA TYR A 100 7.84 4.72 -1.02
C TYR A 100 8.55 4.68 0.33
N VAL A 101 9.69 4.00 0.36
CA VAL A 101 10.63 4.02 1.49
C VAL A 101 11.99 4.46 0.98
N ASP A 102 12.73 5.24 1.76
CA ASP A 102 14.09 5.62 1.39
C ASP A 102 14.97 4.37 1.20
N ALA A 103 15.75 4.34 0.11
CA ALA A 103 16.61 3.20 -0.18
C ALA A 103 17.77 3.06 0.84
N ALA A 104 18.07 4.11 1.59
CA ALA A 104 19.06 4.10 2.67
C ALA A 104 18.55 3.47 3.97
N VAL A 105 17.24 3.21 4.11
CA VAL A 105 16.71 2.46 5.27
C VAL A 105 17.36 1.09 5.34
N SER A 106 17.86 0.75 6.53
CA SER A 106 18.55 -0.51 6.77
C SER A 106 17.61 -1.70 6.65
N ASP A 107 18.12 -2.87 6.25
CA ASP A 107 17.29 -4.08 6.10
C ASP A 107 16.52 -4.45 7.38
N PRO A 108 17.08 -4.34 8.61
CA PRO A 108 16.33 -4.61 9.83
C PRO A 108 15.20 -3.61 10.11
N GLU A 109 15.37 -2.34 9.77
CA GLU A 109 14.32 -1.32 9.90
C GLU A 109 13.24 -1.51 8.85
N PHE A 110 13.65 -1.79 7.61
CA PHE A 110 12.74 -2.10 6.53
C PHE A 110 11.89 -3.35 6.83
N ALA A 111 12.51 -4.40 7.38
CA ALA A 111 11.80 -5.61 7.79
C ALA A 111 10.69 -5.32 8.82
N LYS A 112 10.95 -4.47 9.83
CA LYS A 112 9.92 -4.08 10.82
C LYS A 112 8.72 -3.40 10.19
N VAL A 113 8.97 -2.56 9.19
CA VAL A 113 7.91 -1.85 8.45
C VAL A 113 7.07 -2.84 7.64
N ILE A 114 7.72 -3.79 6.95
CA ILE A 114 7.02 -4.84 6.21
C ILE A 114 6.24 -5.77 7.16
N ASP A 115 6.80 -6.13 8.31
CA ASP A 115 6.12 -6.95 9.32
C ASP A 115 4.84 -6.27 9.81
N ALA A 116 4.86 -4.94 10.01
CA ALA A 116 3.68 -4.19 10.40
C ALA A 116 2.58 -4.22 9.31
N LEU A 117 2.98 -4.09 8.03
CA LEU A 117 2.05 -4.22 6.90
C LEU A 117 1.47 -5.63 6.80
N VAL A 118 2.30 -6.67 6.97
CA VAL A 118 1.88 -8.07 6.95
C VAL A 118 0.89 -8.36 8.08
N LEU A 119 1.15 -7.87 9.30
CA LEU A 119 0.28 -8.06 10.45
C LEU A 119 -1.07 -7.34 10.31
N ALA A 120 -1.10 -6.18 9.65
CA ALA A 120 -2.33 -5.44 9.40
C ALA A 120 -3.15 -6.00 8.23
N HIS A 121 -2.55 -6.84 7.39
CA HIS A 121 -3.17 -7.32 6.17
C HIS A 121 -4.21 -8.44 6.45
N PRO A 122 -5.40 -8.41 5.82
CA PRO A 122 -6.46 -9.38 6.10
C PRO A 122 -6.20 -10.79 5.53
N TRP A 123 -5.38 -10.89 4.47
CA TRP A 123 -5.03 -12.18 3.89
C TRP A 123 -3.97 -12.91 4.70
N GLU A 124 -4.13 -14.22 4.80
CA GLU A 124 -3.15 -15.14 5.41
C GLU A 124 -1.79 -15.11 4.71
N THR A 125 -1.77 -14.77 3.42
CA THR A 125 -0.55 -14.61 2.62
C THR A 125 -0.62 -13.28 1.86
N PRO A 126 -0.20 -12.18 2.48
CA PRO A 126 -0.19 -10.87 1.84
C PRO A 126 0.74 -10.84 0.62
N VAL A 127 0.27 -10.21 -0.47
CA VAL A 127 1.12 -9.95 -1.66
C VAL A 127 1.60 -8.51 -1.58
N ILE A 128 2.81 -8.35 -1.04
CA ILE A 128 3.49 -7.06 -0.93
C ILE A 128 4.71 -7.08 -1.87
N GLU A 129 4.68 -6.25 -2.90
CA GLU A 129 5.79 -6.10 -3.84
C GLU A 129 6.75 -5.01 -3.35
N VAL A 130 8.04 -5.27 -3.51
CA VAL A 130 9.10 -4.31 -3.23
C VAL A 130 10.00 -4.18 -4.45
N SER A 131 10.13 -2.97 -4.98
CA SER A 131 11.02 -2.74 -6.12
C SER A 131 12.49 -2.73 -5.70
N ALA A 132 13.38 -2.98 -6.67
CA ALA A 132 14.74 -2.46 -6.56
C ALA A 132 14.71 -0.92 -6.38
N PRO A 133 15.77 -0.30 -5.85
CA PRO A 133 15.81 1.16 -5.73
C PRO A 133 15.56 1.85 -7.08
N ILE A 134 14.62 2.78 -7.06
CA ILE A 134 14.29 3.68 -8.17
C ILE A 134 14.71 5.12 -7.81
N GLN A 135 14.80 5.98 -8.81
CA GLN A 135 15.05 7.41 -8.61
C GLN A 135 13.73 8.18 -8.71
N LEU A 136 13.40 8.91 -7.65
CA LEU A 136 12.29 9.86 -7.61
C LEU A 136 12.84 11.26 -7.86
N VAL A 137 12.12 12.03 -8.67
CA VAL A 137 12.40 13.45 -8.88
C VAL A 137 11.53 14.24 -7.89
N CYS A 138 12.17 14.96 -6.97
CA CYS A 138 11.48 15.78 -5.98
C CYS A 138 12.02 17.22 -6.03
N ASP A 139 11.16 18.19 -5.74
CA ASP A 139 11.60 19.57 -5.52
C ASP A 139 12.08 19.70 -4.06
N THR A 140 13.29 20.23 -3.86
CA THR A 140 13.89 20.45 -2.54
C THR A 140 13.61 21.84 -1.98
N ALA A 141 12.65 22.59 -2.54
CA ALA A 141 12.24 23.90 -2.04
C ALA A 141 11.53 23.90 -0.67
N ALA A 142 11.93 23.00 0.23
CA ALA A 142 11.53 22.91 1.62
C ALA A 142 12.70 23.27 2.56
N GLY A 143 13.44 24.33 2.24
CA GLY A 143 14.26 25.00 3.23
C GLY A 143 13.37 25.88 4.11
N LEU A 144 12.87 25.32 5.21
CA LEU A 144 12.48 26.09 6.40
C LEU A 144 13.57 25.92 7.46
#